data_AF-A0A8J6LSH8-F1
#
_entry.id   AF-A0A8J6LSH8-F1
#
_cell.length_a   1.000
_cell.length_b   1.000
_cell.length_c   1.000
_cell.angle_alpha   90.00
_cell.angle_beta   90.00
_cell.angle_gamma   90.00
#
_symmetry.space_group_name_H-M   'P 1'
#
loop_
_entity.id
_entity.type
_entity.pdbx_description
1 polymer ?
#
loop_
_entity_poly.entity_id
_entity_poly.type
_entity_poly.pdbx_seq_one_letter_code
_entity_poly.pdbx_strand_id
1 'polypeptide(L)'
;MTEPINPSDGRYIKLGQGGEIADACLNDGKLGLFYESLSHNAALANDRDKLRREAIEKLGRSDSGTATRDADQVLDFYHATKSTLWITFHNGDLWWCFADDGVSLEPDRSSYGYRTREVLAPWQNTDIEGNPIRLSDLSGAITQTAGYQGTICRLRSLDAVVRVINAEQHPAAISIKECQTALSRHLLTLIRTLTPKDFELLVDLVIGRLGWRRTGAVGGPQKTVDLEIEQPLTGERAFVQVKSRSNQSELDDYVQRFEAFGTDRMFYVWHSGPDLTSQNPQVLLLGPEDLVRLVRSAGLTEWVLRKTR
;
A
#
# COMPACT_ATOMS: atom_id res chain seq x y z
N MET A 1 18.22 -0.40 -12.29
CA MET A 1 17.74 -1.52 -11.46
C MET A 1 18.86 -1.86 -10.50
N THR A 2 18.60 -1.65 -9.22
CA THR A 2 19.50 -2.01 -8.11
C THR A 2 19.45 -3.53 -7.89
N GLU A 3 20.57 -4.13 -7.48
CA GLU A 3 20.60 -5.57 -7.18
C GLU A 3 19.76 -5.89 -5.93
N PRO A 4 19.13 -7.07 -5.84
CA PRO A 4 18.43 -7.51 -4.63
C PRO A 4 19.35 -7.52 -3.41
N ILE A 5 18.83 -7.09 -2.26
CA ILE A 5 19.55 -7.12 -0.99
C ILE A 5 19.38 -8.46 -0.29
N ASN A 6 20.40 -8.88 0.45
CA ASN A 6 20.38 -10.09 1.28
C ASN A 6 21.14 -9.85 2.60
N PRO A 7 20.55 -9.11 3.56
CA PRO A 7 21.21 -8.77 4.81
C PRO A 7 21.37 -10.00 5.72
N SER A 8 22.46 -10.04 6.49
CA SER A 8 22.66 -11.10 7.49
C SER A 8 21.84 -10.87 8.75
N ASP A 9 21.47 -9.62 9.03
CA ASP A 9 20.65 -9.23 10.17
C ASP A 9 19.92 -7.91 9.90
N GLY A 10 18.93 -7.58 10.71
CA GLY A 10 18.12 -6.37 10.56
C GLY A 10 17.89 -5.64 11.87
N ARG A 11 18.02 -4.32 11.84
CA ARG A 11 17.79 -3.43 12.98
C ARG A 11 16.85 -2.31 12.59
N TYR A 12 15.88 -2.05 13.46
CA TYR A 12 15.22 -0.75 13.49
C TYR A 12 16.05 0.20 14.34
N ILE A 13 16.14 1.46 13.90
CA ILE A 13 16.67 2.57 14.67
C ILE A 13 15.71 3.75 14.66
N LYS A 14 15.48 4.33 15.83
CA LYS A 14 14.84 5.63 15.99
C LYS A 14 15.91 6.70 15.95
N LEU A 15 15.87 7.55 14.93
CA LEU A 15 16.85 8.62 14.72
C LEU A 15 16.49 9.83 15.61
N GLY A 16 16.83 9.72 16.90
CA GLY A 16 16.57 10.76 17.90
C GLY A 16 15.24 10.62 18.63
N GLN A 17 15.05 11.42 19.68
CA GLN A 17 13.79 11.39 20.42
C GLN A 17 12.66 11.90 19.51
N GLY A 18 11.64 11.07 19.27
CA GLY A 18 10.58 11.40 18.32
C GLY A 18 11.04 11.55 16.87
N GLY A 19 12.24 11.09 16.50
CA GLY A 19 12.77 11.22 15.14
C GLY A 19 13.44 12.58 14.85
N GLU A 20 13.78 13.37 15.86
CA GLU A 20 14.25 14.76 15.71
C GLU A 20 15.51 14.95 14.83
N ILE A 21 16.33 13.92 14.63
CA ILE A 21 17.52 13.97 13.76
C ILE A 21 17.35 13.18 12.46
N ALA A 22 16.14 12.66 12.19
CA ALA A 22 15.89 11.84 11.01
C ALA A 22 16.21 12.59 9.72
N ASP A 23 15.68 13.80 9.53
CA ASP A 23 15.91 14.58 8.31
C ASP A 23 17.40 14.79 8.02
N ALA A 24 18.17 15.17 9.03
CA ALA A 24 19.61 15.37 8.90
C ALA A 24 20.33 14.07 8.53
N CYS A 25 20.03 12.97 9.24
CA CYS A 25 20.65 11.66 8.98
C CYS A 25 20.34 11.13 7.58
N LEU A 26 19.08 11.25 7.15
CA LEU A 26 18.61 10.77 5.86
C LEU A 26 19.24 11.55 4.70
N ASN A 27 19.32 12.88 4.82
CA ASN A 27 19.85 13.76 3.78
C ASN A 27 21.38 13.67 3.65
N ASP A 28 22.09 13.58 4.78
CA ASP A 28 23.56 13.68 4.80
C ASP A 28 24.26 12.32 4.87
N GLY A 29 23.51 11.23 4.71
CA GLY A 29 24.06 9.87 4.67
C GLY A 29 24.66 9.43 6.01
N LYS A 30 23.98 9.74 7.11
CA LYS A 30 24.42 9.35 8.46
C LYS A 30 23.46 8.36 9.09
N LEU A 31 24.01 7.49 9.92
CA LEU A 31 23.26 6.66 10.85
C LEU A 31 23.63 7.11 12.27
N GLY A 32 22.68 7.74 12.96
CA GLY A 32 22.91 8.48 14.21
C GLY A 32 22.37 7.79 15.46
N LEU A 33 23.10 7.92 16.58
CA LEU A 33 22.68 7.41 17.89
C LEU A 33 23.01 8.36 19.06
N PHE A 34 22.02 8.59 19.92
CA PHE A 34 22.16 9.35 21.17
C PHE A 34 22.36 8.42 22.38
N TYR A 35 23.54 8.50 23.01
CA TYR A 35 23.86 7.88 24.31
C TYR A 35 25.11 8.56 24.91
N GLU A 36 25.19 9.90 24.90
CA GLU A 36 26.42 10.66 25.22
C GLU A 36 27.09 10.24 26.54
N SER A 37 26.29 9.89 27.56
CA SER A 37 26.78 9.50 28.88
C SER A 37 27.47 8.13 28.93
N LEU A 38 27.23 7.25 27.94
CA LEU A 38 27.79 5.89 27.91
C LEU A 38 29.18 5.86 27.25
N SER A 39 30.08 5.03 27.74
CA SER A 39 31.48 5.03 27.31
C SER A 39 31.67 4.45 25.90
N HIS A 40 32.26 5.24 25.00
CA HIS A 40 32.70 4.78 23.68
C HIS A 40 33.69 3.63 23.75
N ASN A 41 34.71 3.71 24.61
CA ASN A 41 35.71 2.66 24.78
C ASN A 41 35.11 1.37 25.34
N ALA A 42 34.12 1.47 26.24
CA ALA A 42 33.41 0.28 26.73
C ALA A 42 32.59 -0.39 25.61
N ALA A 43 31.94 0.42 24.75
CA ALA A 43 31.23 -0.09 23.58
C ALA A 43 32.16 -0.76 22.57
N LEU A 44 33.31 -0.16 22.24
CA LEU A 44 34.32 -0.77 21.38
C LEU A 44 34.83 -2.11 21.94
N ALA A 45 35.02 -2.19 23.26
CA ALA A 45 35.48 -3.39 23.94
C ALA A 45 34.39 -4.45 24.18
N ASN A 46 33.14 -4.20 23.74
CA ASN A 46 31.97 -5.04 24.03
C ASN A 46 31.75 -5.28 25.55
N ASP A 47 32.09 -4.30 26.39
CA ASP A 47 31.98 -4.38 27.85
C ASP A 47 30.56 -4.03 28.30
N ARG A 48 29.65 -5.00 28.13
CA ARG A 48 28.23 -4.89 28.47
C ARG A 48 28.00 -4.51 29.93
N ASP A 49 28.75 -5.10 30.86
CA ASP A 49 28.55 -4.88 32.29
C ASP A 49 28.92 -3.46 32.70
N LYS A 50 29.99 -2.90 32.11
CA LYS A 50 30.33 -1.50 32.32
C LYS A 50 29.28 -0.56 31.75
N LEU A 51 28.82 -0.79 30.52
CA LEU A 51 27.76 0.03 29.91
C LEU A 51 26.46 -0.01 30.73
N ARG A 52 26.09 -1.18 31.26
CA ARG A 52 24.92 -1.33 32.13
C ARG A 52 25.08 -0.55 33.43
N ARG A 53 26.25 -0.58 34.09
CA ARG A 53 26.53 0.24 35.28
C ARG A 53 26.43 1.72 34.96
N GLU A 54 27.02 2.15 33.84
CA GLU A 54 26.95 3.53 33.39
C GLU A 54 25.51 3.98 33.07
N ALA A 55 24.66 3.11 32.55
CA ALA A 55 23.25 3.42 32.35
C ALA A 55 22.52 3.65 33.68
N ILE A 56 22.82 2.87 34.72
CA ILE A 56 22.25 3.08 36.06
C ILE A 56 22.76 4.41 36.64
N GLU A 57 24.06 4.62 36.64
CA GLU A 57 24.72 5.74 37.32
C GLU A 57 24.53 7.09 36.60
N LYS A 58 24.65 7.09 35.27
CA LYS A 58 24.72 8.32 34.47
C LYS A 58 23.42 8.67 33.74
N LEU A 59 22.58 7.67 33.43
CA LEU A 59 21.26 7.90 32.84
C LEU A 59 20.12 7.80 33.88
N GLY A 60 20.45 7.54 35.16
CA GLY A 60 19.49 7.47 36.26
C GLY A 60 18.50 6.31 36.13
N ARG A 61 18.87 5.21 35.47
CA ARG A 61 17.99 4.05 35.30
C ARG A 61 17.85 3.28 36.60
N SER A 62 16.68 3.38 37.23
CA SER A 62 16.34 2.64 38.45
C SER A 62 15.99 1.17 38.19
N ASP A 63 15.50 0.85 36.99
CA ASP A 63 15.18 -0.51 36.57
C ASP A 63 16.37 -1.19 35.87
N SER A 64 16.75 -2.34 36.40
CA SER A 64 17.83 -3.16 35.86
C SER A 64 17.55 -3.63 34.42
N GLY A 65 16.28 -3.87 34.05
CA GLY A 65 15.94 -4.29 32.69
C GLY A 65 16.19 -3.18 31.66
N THR A 66 15.85 -1.96 32.02
CA THR A 66 16.05 -0.76 31.19
C THR A 66 17.53 -0.42 31.03
N ALA A 67 18.32 -0.51 32.10
CA ALA A 67 19.78 -0.33 32.02
C ALA A 67 20.46 -1.35 31.09
N THR A 68 20.06 -2.62 31.16
CA THR A 68 20.55 -3.66 30.24
C THR A 68 20.15 -3.34 28.80
N ARG A 69 18.90 -2.92 28.57
CA ARG A 69 18.41 -2.56 27.23
C ARG A 69 19.17 -1.36 26.64
N ASP A 70 19.47 -0.35 27.43
CA ASP A 70 20.26 0.80 26.97
C ASP A 70 21.68 0.37 26.58
N ALA A 71 22.32 -0.49 27.39
CA ALA A 71 23.62 -1.07 27.06
C ALA A 71 23.58 -1.92 25.77
N ASP A 72 22.57 -2.78 25.62
CA ASP A 72 22.41 -3.63 24.43
C ASP A 72 22.19 -2.82 23.15
N GLN A 73 21.45 -1.71 23.21
CA GLN A 73 21.25 -0.83 22.05
C GLN A 73 22.54 -0.16 21.61
N VAL A 74 23.39 0.26 22.55
CA VAL A 74 24.72 0.78 22.20
C VAL A 74 25.57 -0.32 21.57
N LEU A 75 25.59 -1.51 22.14
CA LEU A 75 26.37 -2.63 21.59
C LEU A 75 25.87 -3.07 20.20
N ASP A 76 24.56 -3.14 20.00
CA ASP A 76 23.94 -3.40 18.69
C ASP A 76 24.42 -2.40 17.64
N PHE A 77 24.57 -1.13 18.01
CA PHE A 77 25.07 -0.10 17.11
C PHE A 77 26.56 -0.25 16.77
N TYR A 78 27.41 -0.59 17.75
CA TYR A 78 28.86 -0.72 17.54
C TYR A 78 29.26 -2.00 16.83
N HIS A 79 28.51 -3.09 17.04
CA HIS A 79 28.89 -4.41 16.56
C HIS A 79 28.05 -4.91 15.38
N ALA A 80 27.08 -4.13 14.91
CA ALA A 80 26.43 -4.39 13.64
C ALA A 80 27.41 -4.21 12.48
N THR A 81 27.38 -5.15 11.53
CA THR A 81 28.29 -5.22 10.38
C THR A 81 27.75 -4.47 9.17
N LYS A 82 28.58 -4.29 8.12
CA LYS A 82 28.17 -3.82 6.78
C LYS A 82 27.00 -4.60 6.15
N SER A 83 26.76 -5.83 6.58
CA SER A 83 25.64 -6.68 6.11
C SER A 83 24.37 -6.52 6.95
N THR A 84 24.36 -5.62 7.93
CA THR A 84 23.17 -5.32 8.75
C THR A 84 22.30 -4.29 8.05
N LEU A 85 21.06 -4.67 7.75
CA LEU A 85 20.05 -3.76 7.25
C LEU A 85 19.56 -2.87 8.39
N TRP A 86 19.63 -1.55 8.18
CA TRP A 86 19.03 -0.57 9.08
C TRP A 86 17.75 -0.04 8.48
N ILE A 87 16.69 0.05 9.28
CA ILE A 87 15.47 0.75 8.90
C ILE A 87 15.07 1.80 9.92
N THR A 88 14.37 2.83 9.46
CA THR A 88 13.63 3.75 10.30
C THR A 88 12.30 4.11 9.65
N PHE A 89 11.40 4.75 10.40
CA PHE A 89 10.14 5.27 9.87
C PHE A 89 10.12 6.77 10.04
N HIS A 90 9.91 7.48 8.94
CA HIS A 90 9.93 8.95 8.93
C HIS A 90 9.03 9.49 7.83
N ASN A 91 8.25 10.53 8.13
CA ASN A 91 7.31 11.19 7.21
C ASN A 91 6.34 10.25 6.47
N GLY A 92 5.94 9.15 7.11
CA GLY A 92 4.99 8.19 6.54
C GLY A 92 5.61 7.11 5.66
N ASP A 93 6.94 7.07 5.53
CA ASP A 93 7.67 6.08 4.75
C ASP A 93 8.58 5.22 5.64
N LEU A 94 8.89 4.00 5.15
CA LEU A 94 10.01 3.21 5.63
C LEU A 94 11.27 3.65 4.88
N TRP A 95 12.30 4.01 5.64
CA TRP A 95 13.63 4.31 5.12
C TRP A 95 14.58 3.18 5.46
N TRP A 96 15.48 2.83 4.53
CA TRP A 96 16.46 1.77 4.73
C TRP A 96 17.86 2.14 4.20
N CYS A 97 18.89 1.57 4.83
CA CYS A 97 20.27 1.68 4.39
C CYS A 97 21.15 0.55 4.94
N PHE A 98 22.40 0.50 4.48
CA PHE A 98 23.50 -0.22 5.12
C PHE A 98 24.55 0.81 5.59
N ALA A 99 25.32 0.47 6.62
CA ALA A 99 26.31 1.39 7.20
C ALA A 99 27.68 0.72 7.35
N ASP A 100 28.75 1.52 7.27
CA ASP A 100 30.12 1.08 7.53
C ASP A 100 30.29 0.66 9.00
N ASP A 101 31.29 -0.17 9.30
CA ASP A 101 31.55 -0.72 10.63
C ASP A 101 32.09 0.34 11.62
N GLY A 102 32.69 1.41 11.10
CA GLY A 102 33.28 2.47 11.92
C GLY A 102 32.23 3.33 12.66
N VAL A 103 32.43 3.51 13.96
CA VAL A 103 31.66 4.46 14.79
C VAL A 103 32.52 5.65 15.16
N SER A 104 32.07 6.84 14.78
CA SER A 104 32.68 8.12 15.14
C SER A 104 31.93 8.77 16.30
N LEU A 105 32.63 9.60 17.07
CA LEU A 105 32.02 10.49 18.07
C LEU A 105 31.93 11.91 17.52
N GLU A 106 30.79 12.55 17.74
CA GLU A 106 30.53 13.93 17.36
C GLU A 106 30.38 14.78 18.63
N PRO A 107 31.48 15.41 19.12
CA PRO A 107 31.52 16.03 20.44
C PRO A 107 30.59 17.25 20.60
N ASP A 108 30.19 17.92 19.52
CA ASP A 108 29.39 19.15 19.56
C ASP A 108 27.89 18.93 19.32
N ARG A 109 27.38 17.70 19.53
CA ARG A 109 25.99 17.31 19.20
C ARG A 109 25.64 17.71 17.76
N SER A 110 26.27 17.01 16.81
CA SER A 110 25.93 17.16 15.40
C SER A 110 24.41 17.04 15.18
N SER A 111 23.94 17.56 14.05
CA SER A 111 22.56 17.35 13.59
C SER A 111 22.19 15.87 13.44
N TYR A 112 23.15 14.94 13.60
CA TYR A 112 23.03 13.49 13.42
C TYR A 112 23.21 12.70 14.73
N GLY A 113 23.33 13.37 15.88
CA GLY A 113 23.55 12.73 17.18
C GLY A 113 25.01 12.69 17.64
N TYR A 114 25.27 11.97 18.74
CA TYR A 114 26.60 11.92 19.39
C TYR A 114 27.50 10.80 18.84
N ARG A 115 26.89 9.71 18.33
CA ARG A 115 27.59 8.62 17.65
C ARG A 115 27.06 8.52 16.24
N THR A 116 27.97 8.39 15.29
CA THR A 116 27.61 8.32 13.87
C THR A 116 28.31 7.14 13.21
N ARG A 117 27.62 6.55 12.23
CA ARG A 117 28.20 5.67 11.22
C ARG A 117 27.93 6.28 9.86
N GLU A 118 28.89 6.13 8.94
CA GLU A 118 28.68 6.47 7.52
C GLU A 118 27.79 5.43 6.86
N VAL A 119 26.79 5.85 6.09
CA VAL A 119 26.02 4.91 5.27
C VAL A 119 26.83 4.51 4.04
N LEU A 120 26.71 3.25 3.61
CA LEU A 120 27.40 2.75 2.41
C LEU A 120 26.78 3.31 1.11
N ALA A 121 25.49 3.63 1.17
CA ALA A 121 24.74 4.30 0.12
C ALA A 121 23.66 5.17 0.78
N PRO A 122 23.22 6.28 0.13
CA PRO A 122 22.20 7.15 0.68
C PRO A 122 20.97 6.38 1.13
N TRP A 123 20.34 6.83 2.21
CA TRP A 123 19.08 6.25 2.66
C TRP A 123 18.05 6.23 1.54
N GLN A 124 17.31 5.13 1.43
CA GLN A 124 16.27 4.95 0.42
C GLN A 124 14.92 4.79 1.09
N ASN A 125 13.88 5.41 0.54
CA ASN A 125 12.48 5.15 0.89
C ASN A 125 11.71 4.42 -0.22
N THR A 126 12.43 3.84 -1.19
CA THR A 126 11.86 3.05 -2.28
C THR A 126 12.33 1.61 -2.22
N ASP A 127 11.61 0.70 -2.86
CA ASP A 127 12.12 -0.63 -3.19
C ASP A 127 13.25 -0.54 -4.25
N ILE A 128 13.84 -1.69 -4.61
CA ILE A 128 14.90 -1.77 -5.63
C ILE A 128 14.42 -1.44 -7.05
N GLU A 129 13.10 -1.38 -7.27
CA GLU A 129 12.46 -0.99 -8.53
C GLU A 129 12.15 0.52 -8.57
N GLY A 130 12.29 1.24 -7.45
CA GLY A 130 12.04 2.67 -7.31
C GLY A 130 10.63 3.03 -6.86
N ASN A 131 9.81 2.07 -6.43
CA ASN A 131 8.48 2.35 -5.91
C ASN A 131 8.57 2.76 -4.43
N PRO A 132 7.89 3.84 -3.99
CA PRO A 132 7.89 4.27 -2.59
C PRO A 132 7.36 3.21 -1.61
N ILE A 133 8.06 3.03 -0.49
CA ILE A 133 7.68 2.10 0.59
C ILE A 133 6.92 2.86 1.67
N ARG A 134 5.62 3.06 1.44
CA ARG A 134 4.74 3.79 2.35
C ARG A 134 4.32 2.95 3.54
N LEU A 135 4.36 3.54 4.73
CA LEU A 135 3.94 2.90 5.97
C LEU A 135 2.48 2.41 5.91
N SER A 136 1.59 3.11 5.20
CA SER A 136 0.18 2.75 5.02
C SER A 136 -0.03 1.42 4.30
N ASP A 137 0.95 1.02 3.48
CA ASP A 137 0.83 -0.12 2.58
C ASP A 137 1.55 -1.35 3.16
N LEU A 138 2.26 -1.17 4.27
CA LEU A 138 2.99 -2.22 4.97
C LEU A 138 2.09 -3.04 5.89
N SER A 139 2.39 -4.34 5.97
CA SER A 139 1.69 -5.24 6.89
C SER A 139 1.94 -4.88 8.37
N GLY A 140 0.97 -5.22 9.23
CA GLY A 140 1.09 -5.05 10.68
C GLY A 140 2.33 -5.68 11.31
N ALA A 141 2.87 -6.75 10.70
CA ALA A 141 4.09 -7.40 11.15
C ALA A 141 5.33 -6.49 11.04
N ILE A 142 5.37 -5.61 10.02
CA ILE A 142 6.44 -4.62 9.84
C ILE A 142 6.14 -3.38 10.67
N THR A 143 4.92 -2.85 10.57
CA THR A 143 4.55 -1.57 11.19
C THR A 143 4.47 -1.61 12.72
N GLN A 144 4.33 -2.80 13.34
CA GLN A 144 4.44 -2.96 14.80
C GLN A 144 5.76 -2.39 15.34
N THR A 145 6.84 -2.49 14.55
CA THR A 145 8.16 -1.95 14.95
C THR A 145 8.18 -0.42 15.01
N ALA A 146 7.32 0.26 14.26
CA ALA A 146 7.20 1.73 14.31
C ALA A 146 6.73 2.23 15.69
N GLY A 147 5.97 1.42 16.43
CA GLY A 147 5.54 1.71 17.79
C GLY A 147 6.59 1.41 18.88
N TYR A 148 7.79 0.96 18.50
CA TYR A 148 8.84 0.62 19.46
C TYR A 148 9.26 1.85 20.28
N GLN A 149 9.22 1.72 21.60
CA GLN A 149 9.49 2.84 22.50
C GLN A 149 10.99 3.11 22.71
N GLY A 150 11.85 2.12 22.51
CA GLY A 150 13.30 2.30 22.58
C GLY A 150 13.90 2.94 21.32
N THR A 151 15.22 2.94 21.25
CA THR A 151 16.00 3.51 20.14
C THR A 151 16.37 2.46 19.10
N ILE A 152 16.89 1.30 19.51
CA ILE A 152 17.29 0.22 18.59
C ILE A 152 16.62 -1.09 18.98
N CYS A 153 16.14 -1.85 18.00
CA CYS A 153 15.74 -3.24 18.22
C CYS A 153 15.95 -4.10 16.98
N ARG A 154 16.05 -5.42 17.19
CA ARG A 154 16.08 -6.40 16.11
C ARG A 154 14.74 -6.47 15.37
N LEU A 155 14.79 -6.53 14.04
CA LEU A 155 13.62 -6.75 13.21
C LEU A 155 13.16 -8.20 13.33
N ARG A 156 12.00 -8.40 13.97
CA ARG A 156 11.38 -9.74 14.10
C ARG A 156 10.92 -10.29 12.75
N SER A 157 10.56 -9.40 11.82
CA SER A 157 10.06 -9.74 10.49
C SER A 157 11.03 -9.30 9.40
N LEU A 158 12.33 -9.60 9.58
CA LEU A 158 13.37 -9.26 8.61
C LEU A 158 13.02 -9.75 7.20
N ASP A 159 12.62 -11.01 7.05
CA ASP A 159 12.24 -11.57 5.74
C ASP A 159 11.11 -10.81 5.06
N ALA A 160 10.16 -10.27 5.85
CA ALA A 160 9.07 -9.47 5.29
C ALA A 160 9.56 -8.10 4.81
N VAL A 161 10.46 -7.46 5.56
CA VAL A 161 11.08 -6.18 5.17
C VAL A 161 11.95 -6.37 3.93
N VAL A 162 12.77 -7.42 3.88
CA VAL A 162 13.62 -7.74 2.72
C VAL A 162 12.78 -8.00 1.48
N ARG A 163 11.68 -8.77 1.58
CA ARG A 163 10.76 -8.96 0.46
C ARG A 163 10.20 -7.66 -0.08
N VAL A 164 9.78 -6.75 0.82
CA VAL A 164 9.28 -5.43 0.42
C VAL A 164 10.36 -4.63 -0.31
N ILE A 165 11.57 -4.54 0.25
CA ILE A 165 12.67 -3.80 -0.37
C ILE A 165 13.08 -4.42 -1.71
N ASN A 166 13.09 -5.74 -1.83
CA ASN A 166 13.42 -6.45 -3.07
C ASN A 166 12.27 -6.47 -4.11
N ALA A 167 11.16 -5.78 -3.86
CA ALA A 167 9.94 -5.86 -4.68
C ALA A 167 9.43 -7.30 -4.91
N GLU A 168 9.73 -8.20 -3.97
CA GLU A 168 9.34 -9.60 -4.06
C GLU A 168 7.88 -9.79 -3.65
N GLN A 169 7.05 -10.11 -4.64
CA GLN A 169 5.67 -10.48 -4.37
C GLN A 169 5.61 -11.81 -3.62
N HIS A 170 4.81 -11.84 -2.55
CA HIS A 170 4.55 -13.07 -1.84
C HIS A 170 3.97 -14.12 -2.80
N PRO A 171 4.46 -15.38 -2.83
CA PRO A 171 3.98 -16.40 -3.77
C PRO A 171 2.46 -16.60 -3.74
N ALA A 172 1.86 -16.54 -2.55
CA ALA A 172 0.40 -16.59 -2.41
C ALA A 172 -0.32 -15.40 -3.06
N ALA A 173 0.27 -14.20 -3.08
CA ALA A 173 -0.33 -13.04 -3.74
C ALA A 173 -0.33 -13.21 -5.27
N ILE A 174 0.76 -13.73 -5.83
CA ILE A 174 0.85 -14.12 -7.25
C ILE A 174 -0.24 -15.14 -7.57
N SER A 175 -0.32 -16.22 -6.79
CA SER A 175 -1.31 -17.28 -6.97
C SER A 175 -2.76 -16.76 -6.84
N ILE A 176 -3.04 -15.85 -5.90
CA ILE A 176 -4.35 -15.20 -5.78
C ILE A 176 -4.66 -14.38 -7.03
N LYS A 177 -3.71 -13.62 -7.57
CA LYS A 177 -3.91 -12.82 -8.78
C LYS A 177 -4.23 -13.69 -10.00
N GLU A 178 -3.55 -14.82 -10.14
CA GLU A 178 -3.83 -15.82 -11.16
C GLU A 178 -5.24 -16.40 -11.01
N CYS A 179 -5.61 -16.80 -9.79
CA CYS A 179 -6.95 -17.31 -9.48
C CYS A 179 -8.05 -16.28 -9.77
N GLN A 180 -7.83 -15.02 -9.43
CA GLN A 180 -8.76 -13.92 -9.72
C GLN A 180 -8.92 -13.69 -11.23
N THR A 181 -7.84 -13.81 -11.99
CA THR A 181 -7.87 -13.70 -13.46
C THR A 181 -8.66 -14.87 -14.05
N ALA A 182 -8.43 -16.09 -13.55
CA ALA A 182 -9.18 -17.27 -13.96
C ALA A 182 -10.68 -17.15 -13.64
N LEU A 183 -11.02 -16.75 -12.42
CA LEU A 183 -12.40 -16.49 -12.01
C LEU A 183 -13.05 -15.45 -12.91
N SER A 184 -12.36 -14.34 -13.20
CA SER A 184 -12.89 -13.26 -14.04
C SER A 184 -13.24 -13.77 -15.44
N ARG A 185 -12.37 -14.57 -16.05
CA ARG A 185 -12.61 -15.20 -17.36
C ARG A 185 -13.82 -16.12 -17.34
N HIS A 186 -13.92 -17.02 -16.36
CA HIS A 186 -15.05 -17.95 -16.25
C HIS A 186 -16.36 -17.23 -15.95
N LEU A 187 -16.32 -16.21 -15.09
CA LEU A 187 -17.48 -15.39 -14.78
C LEU A 187 -17.99 -14.66 -16.02
N LEU A 188 -17.10 -14.13 -16.87
CA LEU A 188 -17.51 -13.53 -18.15
C LEU A 188 -18.21 -14.54 -19.06
N THR A 189 -17.68 -15.76 -19.16
CA THR A 189 -18.31 -16.84 -19.93
C THR A 189 -19.73 -17.12 -19.45
N LEU A 190 -19.96 -17.15 -18.13
CA LEU A 190 -21.30 -17.33 -17.56
C LEU A 190 -22.21 -16.13 -17.76
N ILE A 191 -21.70 -14.90 -17.58
CA ILE A 191 -22.46 -13.67 -17.85
C ILE A 191 -22.97 -13.66 -19.29
N ARG A 192 -22.17 -14.14 -20.24
CA ARG A 192 -22.54 -14.22 -21.66
C ARG A 192 -23.69 -15.18 -21.96
N THR A 193 -24.00 -16.12 -21.06
CA THR A 193 -25.15 -17.03 -21.22
C THR A 193 -26.45 -16.48 -20.63
N LEU A 194 -26.39 -15.37 -19.89
CA LEU A 194 -27.58 -14.75 -19.31
C LEU A 194 -28.52 -14.26 -20.41
N THR A 195 -29.82 -14.43 -20.17
CA THR A 195 -30.85 -13.78 -21.00
C THR A 195 -30.72 -12.26 -20.89
N PRO A 196 -31.16 -11.47 -21.89
CA PRO A 196 -31.13 -10.01 -21.79
C PRO A 196 -31.74 -9.47 -20.50
N LYS A 197 -32.89 -10.01 -20.08
CA LYS A 197 -33.56 -9.64 -18.83
C LYS A 197 -32.73 -9.96 -17.59
N ASP A 198 -32.08 -11.11 -17.56
CA ASP A 198 -31.24 -11.49 -16.41
C ASP A 198 -29.93 -10.68 -16.39
N PHE A 199 -29.44 -10.27 -17.56
CA PHE A 199 -28.30 -9.38 -17.66
C PHE A 199 -28.63 -7.96 -17.19
N GLU A 200 -29.78 -7.40 -17.59
CA GLU A 200 -30.31 -6.14 -17.04
C GLU A 200 -30.42 -6.21 -15.51
N LEU A 201 -30.97 -7.30 -14.97
CA LEU A 201 -31.06 -7.51 -13.54
C LEU A 201 -29.68 -7.59 -12.86
N LEU A 202 -28.69 -8.24 -13.48
CA LEU A 202 -27.32 -8.26 -12.96
C LEU A 202 -26.74 -6.85 -12.87
N VAL A 203 -26.93 -6.03 -13.92
CA VAL A 203 -26.45 -4.65 -13.95
C VAL A 203 -27.15 -3.80 -12.89
N ASP A 204 -28.48 -3.92 -12.74
CA ASP A 204 -29.24 -3.24 -11.68
C ASP A 204 -28.70 -3.60 -10.28
N LEU A 205 -28.44 -4.88 -10.03
CA LEU A 205 -27.86 -5.34 -8.76
C LEU A 205 -26.44 -4.81 -8.51
N VAL A 206 -25.58 -4.78 -9.54
CA VAL A 206 -24.23 -4.21 -9.45
C VAL A 206 -24.31 -2.74 -9.07
N ILE A 207 -25.10 -1.97 -9.81
CA ILE A 207 -25.26 -0.53 -9.62
C ILE A 207 -25.81 -0.22 -8.23
N GLY A 208 -26.84 -0.95 -7.79
CA GLY A 208 -27.41 -0.84 -6.45
C GLY A 208 -26.41 -1.07 -5.32
N ARG A 209 -25.55 -2.11 -5.45
CA ARG A 209 -24.53 -2.42 -4.44
C ARG A 209 -23.36 -1.44 -4.43
N LEU A 210 -23.13 -0.72 -5.54
CA LEU A 210 -22.11 0.32 -5.65
C LEU A 210 -22.62 1.71 -5.27
N GLY A 211 -23.81 1.80 -4.66
CA GLY A 211 -24.30 2.99 -3.99
C GLY A 211 -25.21 3.89 -4.84
N TRP A 212 -25.53 3.49 -6.06
CA TRP A 212 -26.56 4.16 -6.87
C TRP A 212 -27.94 3.65 -6.50
N ARG A 213 -28.94 4.51 -6.52
CA ARG A 213 -30.33 4.16 -6.25
C ARG A 213 -31.16 4.32 -7.49
N ARG A 214 -32.03 3.34 -7.76
CA ARG A 214 -33.01 3.44 -8.83
C ARG A 214 -34.02 4.53 -8.49
N THR A 215 -34.15 5.51 -9.38
CA THR A 215 -35.24 6.50 -9.33
C THR A 215 -36.37 5.96 -10.20
N GLY A 216 -37.54 5.67 -9.61
CA GLY A 216 -38.70 5.21 -10.39
C GLY A 216 -39.07 6.23 -11.48
N ALA A 217 -39.61 5.76 -12.62
CA ALA A 217 -39.88 6.56 -13.81
C ALA A 217 -40.58 7.90 -13.49
N VAL A 218 -39.83 9.00 -13.54
CA VAL A 218 -40.40 10.34 -13.37
C VAL A 218 -40.92 10.81 -14.73
N GLY A 219 -42.15 10.39 -15.03
CA GLY A 219 -43.13 11.10 -15.87
C GLY A 219 -42.77 11.44 -17.32
N GLY A 220 -43.13 10.57 -18.27
CA GLY A 220 -43.28 10.92 -19.69
C GLY A 220 -42.98 9.77 -20.66
N PRO A 221 -43.49 9.79 -21.90
CA PRO A 221 -43.51 8.63 -22.79
C PRO A 221 -42.16 8.42 -23.49
N GLN A 222 -41.14 7.93 -22.78
CA GLN A 222 -39.84 7.58 -23.40
C GLN A 222 -39.37 6.19 -22.92
N LYS A 223 -39.90 5.16 -23.60
CA LYS A 223 -39.55 3.74 -23.43
C LYS A 223 -38.18 3.38 -24.06
N THR A 224 -37.12 4.09 -23.73
CA THR A 224 -35.83 3.92 -24.44
C THR A 224 -34.61 3.68 -23.57
N VAL A 225 -34.75 3.70 -22.25
CA VAL A 225 -33.66 3.53 -21.29
C VAL A 225 -34.02 2.41 -20.31
N ASP A 226 -33.06 1.54 -19.97
CA ASP A 226 -33.31 0.37 -19.13
C ASP A 226 -33.39 0.73 -17.64
N LEU A 227 -32.54 1.64 -17.16
CA LEU A 227 -32.53 2.12 -15.77
C LEU A 227 -32.31 3.63 -15.66
N GLU A 228 -33.03 4.28 -14.75
CA GLU A 228 -32.72 5.62 -14.26
C GLU A 228 -32.23 5.50 -12.82
N ILE A 229 -31.08 6.14 -12.53
CA ILE A 229 -30.41 6.03 -11.25
C ILE A 229 -29.92 7.39 -10.75
N GLU A 230 -29.75 7.49 -9.43
CA GLU A 230 -29.24 8.67 -8.74
C GLU A 230 -28.18 8.26 -7.71
N GLN A 231 -27.13 9.07 -7.60
CA GLN A 231 -26.13 8.94 -6.56
C GLN A 231 -26.59 9.76 -5.33
N PRO A 232 -26.88 9.13 -4.17
CA PRO A 232 -27.57 9.82 -3.06
C PRO A 232 -26.75 10.88 -2.31
N LEU A 233 -25.42 10.87 -2.45
CA LEU A 233 -24.51 11.80 -1.79
C LEU A 233 -24.34 13.10 -2.59
N THR A 234 -24.32 13.02 -3.92
CA THR A 234 -24.08 14.14 -4.83
C THR A 234 -25.36 14.62 -5.51
N GLY A 235 -26.42 13.80 -5.54
CA GLY A 235 -27.63 14.05 -6.32
C GLY A 235 -27.43 13.84 -7.83
N GLU A 236 -26.27 13.33 -8.25
CA GLU A 236 -25.94 13.08 -9.66
C GLU A 236 -26.92 12.06 -10.25
N ARG A 237 -27.54 12.39 -11.39
CA ARG A 237 -28.49 11.53 -12.09
C ARG A 237 -27.86 10.91 -13.32
N ALA A 238 -28.09 9.62 -13.49
CA ALA A 238 -27.60 8.89 -14.64
C ALA A 238 -28.65 7.96 -15.23
N PHE A 239 -28.48 7.70 -16.53
CA PHE A 239 -29.20 6.66 -17.24
C PHE A 239 -28.29 5.48 -17.52
N VAL A 240 -28.84 4.28 -17.51
CA VAL A 240 -28.12 3.06 -17.84
C VAL A 240 -28.77 2.41 -19.04
N GLN A 241 -27.97 2.19 -20.07
CA GLN A 241 -28.32 1.35 -21.20
C GLN A 241 -27.54 0.05 -21.11
N VAL A 242 -28.26 -1.07 -21.14
CA VAL A 242 -27.71 -2.42 -21.04
C VAL A 242 -27.91 -3.14 -22.36
N LYS A 243 -26.85 -3.79 -22.85
CA LYS A 243 -26.86 -4.54 -24.11
C LYS A 243 -26.09 -5.84 -23.98
N SER A 244 -26.75 -6.98 -24.18
CA SER A 244 -26.03 -8.27 -24.21
C SER A 244 -24.96 -8.30 -25.29
N ARG A 245 -25.22 -7.70 -26.45
CA ARG A 245 -24.24 -7.49 -27.50
C ARG A 245 -24.34 -6.08 -28.05
N SER A 246 -23.21 -5.43 -28.30
CA SER A 246 -23.19 -4.10 -28.92
C SER A 246 -22.01 -3.90 -29.87
N ASN A 247 -22.03 -2.77 -30.58
CA ASN A 247 -21.01 -2.30 -31.51
C ASN A 247 -20.99 -0.75 -31.52
N GLN A 248 -20.01 -0.15 -32.19
CA GLN A 248 -19.80 1.30 -32.17
C GLN A 248 -21.01 2.09 -32.73
N SER A 249 -21.61 1.61 -33.82
CA SER A 249 -22.78 2.29 -34.41
C SER A 249 -23.98 2.31 -33.46
N GLU A 250 -24.20 1.24 -32.69
CA GLU A 250 -25.29 1.22 -31.70
C GLU A 250 -24.99 2.18 -30.55
N LEU A 251 -23.74 2.24 -30.07
CA LEU A 251 -23.35 3.22 -29.06
C LEU A 251 -23.57 4.66 -29.54
N ASP A 252 -23.10 4.99 -30.75
CA ASP A 252 -23.21 6.35 -31.31
C ASP A 252 -24.68 6.82 -31.38
N ASP A 253 -25.61 5.93 -31.75
CA ASP A 253 -27.05 6.20 -31.75
C ASP A 253 -27.58 6.54 -30.35
N TYR A 254 -27.12 5.83 -29.32
CA TYR A 254 -27.52 6.09 -27.94
C TYR A 254 -26.89 7.36 -27.37
N VAL A 255 -25.64 7.67 -27.73
CA VAL A 255 -24.97 8.92 -27.34
C VAL A 255 -25.71 10.12 -27.92
N GLN A 256 -26.07 10.09 -29.21
CA GLN A 256 -26.85 11.16 -29.85
C GLN A 256 -28.22 11.36 -29.18
N ARG A 257 -28.87 10.26 -28.79
CA ARG A 257 -30.13 10.33 -28.04
C ARG A 257 -29.91 10.96 -26.68
N PHE A 258 -28.91 10.50 -25.93
CA PHE A 258 -28.56 10.98 -24.59
C PHE A 258 -28.32 12.49 -24.53
N GLU A 259 -27.64 13.06 -25.51
CA GLU A 259 -27.39 14.51 -25.59
C GLU A 259 -28.68 15.35 -25.61
N ALA A 260 -29.81 14.76 -25.99
CA ALA A 260 -31.11 15.40 -25.94
C ALA A 260 -31.84 15.32 -24.58
N PHE A 261 -31.42 14.46 -23.65
CA PHE A 261 -32.14 14.19 -22.38
C PHE A 261 -31.71 15.08 -21.19
N GLY A 262 -30.58 15.78 -21.27
CA GLY A 262 -30.16 16.75 -20.25
C GLY A 262 -29.84 16.17 -18.87
N THR A 263 -29.43 14.91 -18.78
CA THR A 263 -28.95 14.29 -17.53
C THR A 263 -27.43 14.40 -17.36
N ASP A 264 -26.95 14.18 -16.14
CA ASP A 264 -25.55 14.39 -15.79
C ASP A 264 -24.65 13.33 -16.44
N ARG A 265 -25.13 12.09 -16.53
CA ARG A 265 -24.36 10.93 -17.04
C ARG A 265 -25.16 9.85 -17.76
N MET A 266 -24.45 9.09 -18.60
CA MET A 266 -24.90 7.83 -19.18
C MET A 266 -23.91 6.71 -18.86
N PHE A 267 -24.41 5.58 -18.38
CA PHE A 267 -23.69 4.31 -18.32
C PHE A 267 -24.12 3.43 -19.48
N TYR A 268 -23.17 3.01 -20.32
CA TYR A 268 -23.43 2.07 -21.41
C TYR A 268 -22.72 0.76 -21.12
N VAL A 269 -23.48 -0.32 -20.95
CA VAL A 269 -22.98 -1.59 -20.39
C VAL A 269 -23.19 -2.73 -21.37
N TRP A 270 -22.13 -3.50 -21.67
CA TRP A 270 -22.22 -4.67 -22.54
C TRP A 270 -21.26 -5.79 -22.15
N HIS A 271 -21.60 -7.04 -22.51
CA HIS A 271 -20.75 -8.22 -22.24
C HIS A 271 -20.22 -8.93 -23.49
N SER A 272 -20.78 -8.64 -24.67
CA SER A 272 -20.36 -9.19 -25.96
C SER A 272 -20.19 -8.09 -27.00
N GLY A 273 -19.07 -8.07 -27.71
CA GLY A 273 -18.78 -7.04 -28.71
C GLY A 273 -17.32 -6.61 -28.63
N PRO A 274 -16.88 -5.72 -29.55
CA PRO A 274 -15.57 -5.10 -29.45
C PRO A 274 -15.51 -4.10 -28.30
N ASP A 275 -14.33 -3.60 -28.02
CA ASP A 275 -14.16 -2.39 -27.21
C ASP A 275 -14.77 -1.20 -27.95
N LEU A 276 -15.50 -0.39 -27.21
CA LEU A 276 -16.22 0.77 -27.73
C LEU A 276 -15.57 2.05 -27.21
N THR A 277 -15.76 3.14 -27.93
CA THR A 277 -15.20 4.45 -27.56
C THR A 277 -16.25 5.54 -27.65
N SER A 278 -16.15 6.55 -26.78
CA SER A 278 -17.00 7.74 -26.82
C SER A 278 -16.13 8.95 -26.54
N GLN A 279 -16.35 10.05 -27.28
CA GLN A 279 -15.70 11.33 -27.03
C GLN A 279 -16.46 12.16 -25.99
N ASN A 280 -17.67 11.75 -25.63
CA ASN A 280 -18.49 12.47 -24.65
C ASN A 280 -18.08 12.06 -23.22
N PRO A 281 -17.54 12.97 -22.39
CA PRO A 281 -17.03 12.65 -21.05
C PRO A 281 -18.12 12.27 -20.04
N GLN A 282 -19.39 12.56 -20.36
CA GLN A 282 -20.54 12.16 -19.53
C GLN A 282 -20.96 10.71 -19.80
N VAL A 283 -20.39 10.07 -20.82
CA VAL A 283 -20.69 8.68 -21.18
C VAL A 283 -19.62 7.76 -20.63
N LEU A 284 -20.01 6.94 -19.65
CA LEU A 284 -19.19 5.90 -19.07
C LEU A 284 -19.46 4.57 -19.75
N LEU A 285 -18.43 4.03 -20.38
CA LEU A 285 -18.46 2.74 -21.04
C LEU A 285 -18.04 1.66 -20.04
N LEU A 286 -18.89 0.66 -19.85
CA LEU A 286 -18.64 -0.50 -18.99
C LEU A 286 -18.62 -1.75 -19.85
N GLY A 287 -17.43 -2.07 -20.36
CA GLY A 287 -17.20 -3.22 -21.21
C GLY A 287 -17.17 -4.55 -20.44
N PRO A 288 -16.86 -5.66 -21.14
CA PRO A 288 -16.88 -7.00 -20.56
C PRO A 288 -15.97 -7.16 -19.33
N GLU A 289 -14.75 -6.60 -19.37
CA GLU A 289 -13.79 -6.70 -18.27
C GLU A 289 -14.19 -5.82 -17.08
N ASP A 290 -14.69 -4.61 -17.35
CA ASP A 290 -15.20 -3.70 -16.32
C ASP A 290 -16.37 -4.33 -15.58
N LEU A 291 -17.33 -4.88 -16.33
CA LEU A 291 -18.50 -5.54 -15.76
C LEU A 291 -18.08 -6.67 -14.82
N VAL A 292 -17.16 -7.55 -15.24
CA VAL A 292 -16.69 -8.67 -14.40
C VAL A 292 -16.01 -8.18 -13.14
N ARG A 293 -15.19 -7.12 -13.24
CA ARG A 293 -14.57 -6.47 -12.08
C ARG A 293 -15.65 -5.95 -11.13
N LEU A 294 -16.67 -5.25 -11.65
CA LEU A 294 -17.76 -4.68 -10.84
C LEU A 294 -18.63 -5.78 -10.20
N VAL A 295 -18.92 -6.87 -10.90
CA VAL A 295 -19.66 -8.03 -10.35
C VAL A 295 -18.90 -8.65 -9.18
N ARG A 296 -17.56 -8.77 -9.27
CA ARG A 296 -16.71 -9.25 -8.17
C ARG A 296 -16.71 -8.28 -6.99
N SER A 297 -16.49 -6.98 -7.24
CA SER A 297 -16.50 -5.94 -6.19
C SER A 297 -17.86 -5.83 -5.50
N ALA A 298 -18.94 -6.03 -6.24
CA ALA A 298 -20.30 -6.07 -5.71
C ALA A 298 -20.63 -7.40 -4.99
N GLY A 299 -19.75 -8.41 -4.99
CA GLY A 299 -20.00 -9.70 -4.35
C GLY A 299 -21.13 -10.52 -5.00
N LEU A 300 -21.26 -10.44 -6.33
CA LEU A 300 -22.36 -11.07 -7.09
C LEU A 300 -21.95 -12.36 -7.82
N THR A 301 -20.75 -12.90 -7.57
CA THR A 301 -20.27 -14.15 -8.18
C THR A 301 -21.25 -15.31 -7.97
N GLU A 302 -21.72 -15.50 -6.73
CA GLU A 302 -22.67 -16.57 -6.40
C GLU A 302 -24.05 -16.36 -7.04
N TRP A 303 -24.47 -15.12 -7.24
CA TRP A 303 -25.72 -14.82 -7.93
C TRP A 303 -25.64 -15.29 -9.39
N VAL A 304 -24.54 -14.98 -10.09
CA VAL A 304 -24.33 -15.41 -11.49
C VAL A 304 -24.33 -16.93 -11.56
N LEU A 305 -23.60 -17.61 -10.67
CA LEU A 305 -23.55 -19.08 -10.64
C LEU A 305 -24.93 -19.73 -10.50
N ARG A 306 -25.80 -19.20 -9.62
CA ARG A 306 -27.17 -19.72 -9.46
C ARG A 306 -28.04 -19.45 -10.68
N LYS A 307 -27.83 -18.32 -11.34
CA LYS A 307 -28.65 -17.87 -12.45
C LYS A 307 -28.36 -18.62 -13.75
N THR A 308 -27.16 -19.19 -13.87
CA THR A 308 -26.72 -19.99 -15.03
C THR A 308 -26.82 -21.50 -14.81
N ARG A 309 -27.57 -21.96 -13.79
CA ARG A 309 -27.89 -23.38 -13.58
C ARG A 309 -29.05 -23.83 -14.45
#